data_AF-R0LIT2-F1
#
_entry.id   AF-R0LIT2-F1
#
_cell.length_a   1.000
_cell.length_b   1.000
_cell.length_c   1.000
_cell.angle_alpha   90.00
_cell.angle_beta   90.00
_cell.angle_gamma   90.00
#
_symmetry.space_group_name_H-M   'P 1'
#
loop_
_entity.id
_entity.type
_entity.pdbx_description
1 polymer ?
#
loop_
_entity_poly.entity_id
_entity_poly.type
_entity_poly.pdbx_seq_one_letter_code
_entity_poly.pdbx_strand_id
1 'polypeptide(L)' 'MVKVTINADDYIDGVLRRVCPHCGEEKSIDDFGYRNMGNDNIRNQSWCKECR' A
#
# COMPACT_ATOMS: atom_id res chain seq x y z
N MET A 1 -19.71 -5.36 -5.80
CA MET A 1 -19.18 -5.30 -4.40
C MET A 1 -17.71 -5.05 -4.53
N VAL A 2 -17.20 -3.93 -4.01
CA VAL A 2 -15.79 -3.57 -4.21
C VAL A 2 -14.91 -4.46 -3.35
N LYS A 3 -13.92 -5.12 -3.98
CA LYS A 3 -12.89 -5.89 -3.29
C LYS A 3 -11.67 -4.99 -3.07
N VAL A 4 -11.31 -4.81 -1.80
CA VAL A 4 -10.10 -4.08 -1.40
C VAL A 4 -9.03 -5.08 -0.99
N THR A 5 -7.85 -4.98 -1.61
CA THR A 5 -6.67 -5.78 -1.25
C THR A 5 -5.61 -4.85 -0.68
N ILE A 6 -5.10 -5.17 0.51
CA ILE A 6 -3.99 -4.45 1.13
C ILE A 6 -2.76 -5.35 1.09
N ASN A 7 -1.66 -4.83 0.56
CA ASN A 7 -0.35 -5.47 0.65
C ASN A 7 0.45 -4.76 1.71
N ALA A 8 0.72 -5.47 2.77
CA ALA A 8 1.60 -5.08 3.84
C ALA A 8 2.66 -6.16 4.00
N ASP A 9 3.81 -5.76 4.53
CA ASP A 9 4.90 -6.66 4.89
C ASP A 9 4.87 -6.96 6.39
N ASP A 10 4.28 -6.07 7.22
CA ASP A 10 4.15 -6.25 8.66
C ASP A 10 2.91 -5.56 9.27
N TYR A 11 2.57 -5.92 10.51
CA TYR A 11 1.52 -5.31 11.34
C TYR A 11 2.03 -5.11 12.78
N ILE A 12 2.33 -3.86 13.11
CA ILE A 12 2.93 -3.47 14.41
C ILE A 12 2.10 -2.32 15.00
N ASP A 13 1.71 -2.47 16.27
CA ASP A 13 0.98 -1.45 17.04
C ASP A 13 -0.30 -0.92 16.36
N GLY A 14 -1.04 -1.80 15.69
CA GLY A 14 -2.27 -1.42 15.01
C GLY A 14 -2.08 -0.81 13.63
N VAL A 15 -0.84 -0.75 13.14
CA VAL A 15 -0.49 -0.12 11.86
C VAL A 15 0.10 -1.14 10.90
N LEU A 16 -0.46 -1.22 9.69
CA LEU A 16 0.11 -1.99 8.59
C LEU A 16 1.30 -1.25 8.01
N ARG A 17 2.39 -1.97 7.80
CA ARG A 17 3.65 -1.42 7.28
C ARG A 17 4.05 -2.10 5.99
N ARG A 18 4.77 -1.36 5.14
CA ARG A 18 5.29 -1.85 3.87
C ARG A 18 6.61 -1.17 3.54
N VAL A 19 7.57 -1.96 3.06
CA VAL A 19 8.82 -1.45 2.51
C VAL A 19 8.57 -0.97 1.08
N CYS A 20 8.89 0.30 0.81
CA CYS A 20 8.81 0.82 -0.54
C CYS A 20 9.95 0.20 -1.39
N PRO A 21 9.65 -0.50 -2.50
CA PRO A 21 10.69 -1.10 -3.32
C PRO A 21 11.50 -0.07 -4.13
N HIS A 22 11.08 1.20 -4.17
CA HIS A 22 11.79 2.26 -4.88
C HIS A 22 12.85 2.93 -3.98
N CYS A 23 12.49 3.37 -2.77
CA CYS A 23 13.44 4.00 -1.84
C CYS A 23 14.01 3.06 -0.77
N GLY A 24 13.45 1.87 -0.57
CA GLY A 24 13.88 0.90 0.44
C GLY A 24 13.43 1.20 1.88
N GLU A 25 12.70 2.28 2.11
CA GLU A 25 12.24 2.66 3.43
C GLU A 25 10.95 1.92 3.83
N GLU A 26 10.89 1.48 5.09
CA GLU A 26 9.65 1.02 5.71
C GLU A 26 8.74 2.22 6.00
N LYS A 27 7.50 2.14 5.54
CA LYS A 27 6.51 3.21 5.71
C LYS A 27 5.16 2.63 6.14
N SER A 28 4.30 3.49 6.70
CA SER A 28 2.91 3.11 6.97
C SER A 28 2.20 2.82 5.65
N ILE A 29 1.19 1.96 5.68
CA ILE A 29 0.33 1.73 4.51
C ILE A 29 -0.34 3.02 4.03
N ASP A 30 -0.56 3.97 4.94
CA ASP A 30 -1.14 5.28 4.65
C ASP A 30 -0.22 6.15 3.78
N ASP A 31 1.08 5.84 3.72
CA ASP A 31 2.05 6.51 2.86
C ASP A 31 2.02 5.98 1.42
N PHE A 32 1.19 4.97 1.13
CA PHE A 32 0.98 4.43 -0.20
C PHE A 32 -0.36 4.93 -0.76
N GLY A 33 -0.38 5.30 -2.04
CA GLY A 33 -1.63 5.62 -2.73
C GLY A 33 -2.47 4.36 -2.98
N TYR A 34 -3.72 4.53 -3.37
CA TYR A 34 -4.58 3.44 -3.83
C TYR A 34 -4.85 3.57 -5.33
N ARG A 35 -5.03 2.46 -6.02
CA ARG A 35 -5.44 2.46 -7.43
C ARG A 35 -6.58 1.48 -7.67
N ASN A 36 -7.51 1.91 -8.52
CA ASN A 36 -8.52 1.03 -9.07
C ASN A 36 -7.86 0.18 -10.18
N MET A 37 -7.93 -1.13 -10.02
CA MET A 37 -7.39 -2.12 -10.95
C MET A 37 -8.40 -2.51 -12.04
N GLY A 38 -9.60 -1.92 -12.04
CA GLY A 38 -10.75 -2.38 -12.80
C GLY A 38 -11.47 -3.53 -12.12
N ASN A 39 -12.62 -3.92 -12.66
CA ASN A 39 -13.42 -5.05 -12.20
C ASN A 39 -13.72 -5.01 -10.68
N ASP A 40 -14.12 -3.85 -10.16
CA ASP A 40 -14.41 -3.64 -8.73
C ASP A 40 -13.23 -3.94 -7.78
N ASN A 41 -11.98 -3.90 -8.24
CA ASN A 41 -10.80 -4.17 -7.40
C ASN A 41 -9.99 -2.91 -7.10
N ILE A 42 -9.73 -2.65 -5.81
CA ILE A 42 -8.85 -1.57 -5.35
C ILE A 42 -7.67 -2.18 -4.58
N ARG A 43 -6.45 -1.67 -4.81
CA ARG A 43 -5.24 -2.09 -4.09
C ARG A 43 -4.34 -0.90 -3.80
N ASN A 44 -3.58 -0.97 -2.70
CA ASN A 44 -2.48 -0.03 -2.47
C ASN A 44 -1.42 -0.15 -3.58
N GLN A 45 -0.80 0.97 -3.90
CA GLN A 45 0.23 1.08 -4.93
C GLN A 45 1.54 0.47 -4.45
N SER A 46 2.40 0.10 -5.41
CA SER A 46 3.69 -0.53 -5.09
C SER A 46 4.68 0.44 -4.46
N TRP A 47 4.65 1.73 -4.84
CA TRP A 47 5.56 2.77 -4.38
C TRP A 47 4.86 3.72 -3.42
N CYS A 48 5.62 4.31 -2.48
CA CYS A 48 5.09 5.34 -1.60
C CYS A 48 4.75 6.60 -2.41
N LYS A 49 3.92 7.47 -1.83
CA LYS A 49 3.48 8.73 -2.44
C LYS A 49 4.65 9.64 -2.81
N GLU A 50 5.74 9.61 -2.05
CA GLU A 50 6.93 10.44 -2.29
C GLU A 50 7.77 9.97 -3.49
N CYS A 51 7.80 8.66 -3.77
CA CYS A 51 8.53 8.10 -4.91
C CYS A 51 7.75 8.14 -6.23
N ARG A 52 6.59 8.80 -6.24
CA ARG A 52 5.64 8.77 -7.35
C ARG A 52 5.46 10.15 -7.96
#